data_AF-A0AAD4X883-F1
#
_entry.id   AF-A0AAD4X883-F1
#
_cell.length_a   1.000
_cell.length_b   1.000
_cell.length_c   1.000
_cell.angle_alpha   90.00
_cell.angle_beta   90.00
_cell.angle_gamma   90.00
#
_symmetry.space_group_name_H-M   'P 1'
#
loop_
_entity.id
_entity.type
_entity.pdbx_description
1 polymer ?
#
loop_
_entity_poly.entity_id
_entity_poly.type
_entity_poly.pdbx_seq_one_letter_code
_entity_poly.pdbx_strand_id
1 'polypeptide(L)'
;MGSLWVSLRNISIISLLILSIVKSSYGYAWKTPFHPGDVLPLLPKKISWPILNSLHSAVDLLPTFVGAASSSNDTLEWKGACFYKTNAWMEFHNKTGSQFGGGTLHIQTSKPHSWTCMDLYIFATPYRVTWDYYFLARKHTLELKEWVGRAEYDYVKNNGVSIFLMHSGMIGTLLALWDVFPLFTNTGWGESSNLAFLEKHMGASFSVRPQPWVTNITVDSVHSGDFLAISKIRGLWGGFETMEKWVTGSYAGHTAVCLKDSEGKLWVGESGHENEKGENIIALMPWDEWWNFELTKDDANPHIALLPLHPDVRAKFNETAAWEYARRMAKKQYGYHNMIFSWIDTLDGNYPPPLDAHLVASFMTVFNQLQPAYAANIWNEALNKRLGTQNLSLPEVLVETEKRGLPFDKLLTIPEQDNWVYSDGASTSCVAFILEMYKEAGLFDPIASSIQVTEFTIKDAYTLKLFENNSSRLPAWCNDGDNVKLPYCQIKGKYRMDLPDYNTMDPYPHMNERHNNLVRYGESPK
;
A
#
# COMPACT_ATOMS: atom_id res chain seq x y z
N MET A 1 -17.41 53.44 -1.73
CA MET A 1 -16.67 53.22 -0.46
C MET A 1 -16.07 51.82 -0.30
N GLY A 2 -16.54 50.78 -1.01
CA GLY A 2 -15.98 49.42 -0.91
C GLY A 2 -14.64 49.16 -1.63
N SER A 3 -14.33 49.84 -2.74
CA SER A 3 -13.07 49.58 -3.48
C SER A 3 -11.83 50.20 -2.84
N LEU A 4 -11.98 51.33 -2.10
CA LEU A 4 -10.88 51.93 -1.34
C LEU A 4 -10.45 51.04 -0.17
N TRP A 5 -11.39 50.34 0.48
CA TRP A 5 -11.09 49.42 1.58
C TRP A 5 -10.33 48.17 1.14
N VAL A 6 -10.65 47.62 -0.03
CA VAL A 6 -9.91 46.47 -0.62
C VAL A 6 -8.51 46.89 -1.05
N SER A 7 -8.36 48.09 -1.63
CA SER A 7 -7.05 48.65 -2.00
C SER A 7 -6.18 48.91 -0.78
N LEU A 8 -6.73 49.50 0.29
CA LEU A 8 -6.03 49.74 1.56
C LEU A 8 -5.58 48.43 2.23
N ARG A 9 -6.39 47.36 2.16
CA ARG A 9 -6.06 46.04 2.72
C ARG A 9 -4.93 45.35 1.95
N ASN A 10 -4.92 45.44 0.61
CA ASN A 10 -3.85 44.90 -0.22
C ASN A 10 -2.54 45.69 -0.08
N ILE A 11 -2.61 47.02 0.04
CA ILE A 11 -1.43 47.87 0.28
C ILE A 11 -0.83 47.60 1.66
N SER A 12 -1.66 47.30 2.67
CA SER A 12 -1.19 46.95 4.03
C SER A 12 -0.46 45.60 4.07
N ILE A 13 -0.94 44.59 3.33
CA ILE A 13 -0.28 43.27 3.20
C ILE A 13 1.04 43.37 2.43
N ILE A 14 1.06 44.13 1.33
CA ILE A 14 2.29 44.37 0.54
C ILE A 14 3.31 45.16 1.35
N SER A 15 2.87 46.14 2.15
CA SER A 15 3.77 46.90 3.04
C SER A 15 4.36 46.03 4.15
N LEU A 16 3.59 45.06 4.68
CA LEU A 16 4.07 44.04 5.64
C LEU A 16 5.11 43.11 5.00
N LEU A 17 4.89 42.67 3.76
CA LEU A 17 5.85 41.87 2.99
C LEU A 17 7.13 42.64 2.70
N ILE A 18 7.05 43.91 2.29
CA ILE A 18 8.24 44.73 2.00
C ILE A 18 9.01 45.04 3.29
N LEU A 19 8.34 45.30 4.42
CA LEU A 19 9.03 45.46 5.71
C LEU A 19 9.75 44.19 6.17
N SER A 20 9.27 43.00 5.79
CA SER A 20 9.93 41.73 6.09
C SER A 20 11.16 41.49 5.21
N ILE A 21 11.13 41.95 3.95
CA ILE A 21 12.24 41.80 2.99
C ILE A 21 13.36 42.80 3.27
N VAL A 22 13.04 44.05 3.62
CA VAL A 22 14.05 45.11 3.85
C VAL A 22 14.79 44.94 5.19
N LYS A 23 14.24 44.20 6.16
CA LYS A 23 14.88 43.94 7.46
C LYS A 23 15.75 42.67 7.51
N SER A 24 15.78 41.87 6.43
CA SER A 24 16.61 40.66 6.30
C SER A 24 18.11 40.96 6.11
N SER A 25 18.47 42.21 5.81
CA SER A 25 19.85 42.64 5.57
C SER A 25 20.67 42.96 6.83
N TYR A 26 20.05 42.93 8.01
CA TYR A 26 20.75 43.07 9.30
C TYR A 26 20.51 41.81 10.13
N GLY A 27 21.58 41.05 10.41
CA GLY A 27 21.58 39.70 10.98
C GLY A 27 21.02 39.51 12.40
N TYR A 28 19.77 39.89 12.62
CA TYR A 28 18.95 39.47 13.76
C TYR A 28 17.91 38.47 13.27
N ALA A 29 18.02 37.22 13.74
CA ALA A 29 17.01 36.18 13.53
C ALA A 29 15.73 36.51 14.32
N TRP A 30 14.93 37.44 13.80
CA TRP A 30 13.60 37.71 14.34
C TRP A 30 12.69 36.55 13.95
N LYS A 31 12.10 35.87 14.94
CA LYS A 31 11.08 34.82 14.71
C LYS A 31 9.93 35.44 13.91
N THR A 32 9.79 35.06 12.64
CA THR A 32 8.66 35.53 11.82
C THR A 32 7.37 35.02 12.46
N PRO A 33 6.29 35.83 12.54
CA PRO A 33 5.03 35.39 13.15
C PRO A 33 4.40 34.24 12.36
N PHE A 34 4.74 34.11 11.07
CA PHE A 34 4.33 33.03 10.20
C PHE A 34 5.53 32.53 9.39
N HIS A 35 5.63 31.23 9.13
CA HIS A 35 6.54 30.70 8.12
C HIS A 35 5.88 30.85 6.74
N PRO A 36 6.62 31.08 5.64
CA PRO A 36 6.04 31.15 4.29
C PRO A 36 5.15 29.94 3.94
N GLY A 37 5.52 28.75 4.45
CA GLY A 37 4.73 27.51 4.38
C GLY A 37 3.35 27.59 5.04
N ASP A 38 3.20 28.34 6.13
CA ASP A 38 1.94 28.42 6.88
C ASP A 38 0.95 29.42 6.27
N VAL A 39 1.46 30.38 5.49
CA VAL A 39 0.65 31.40 4.81
C VAL A 39 0.19 30.90 3.44
N LEU A 40 0.91 29.94 2.86
CA LEU A 40 0.60 29.33 1.56
C LEU A 40 -0.87 28.86 1.45
N PRO A 41 -1.43 28.09 2.40
CA PRO A 41 -2.85 27.70 2.35
C PRO A 41 -3.85 28.86 2.40
N LEU A 42 -3.44 30.02 2.92
CA LEU A 42 -4.27 31.23 3.02
C LEU A 42 -4.21 32.10 1.75
N LEU A 43 -3.27 31.82 0.85
CA LEU A 43 -3.15 32.51 -0.45
C LEU A 43 -4.15 31.94 -1.47
N PRO A 44 -4.53 32.73 -2.50
CA PRO A 44 -5.43 32.25 -3.55
C PRO A 44 -4.92 30.95 -4.19
N LYS A 45 -5.82 29.96 -4.33
CA LYS A 45 -5.48 28.61 -4.83
C LYS A 45 -4.64 28.61 -6.11
N LYS A 46 -4.83 29.56 -7.03
CA LYS A 46 -4.03 29.65 -8.27
C LYS A 46 -2.52 29.87 -8.03
N ILE A 47 -2.14 30.41 -6.88
CA ILE A 47 -0.75 30.71 -6.50
C ILE A 47 -0.24 29.68 -5.50
N SER A 48 -1.06 29.32 -4.52
CA SER A 48 -0.65 28.41 -3.44
C SER A 48 -0.69 26.94 -3.82
N TRP A 49 -1.66 26.51 -4.62
CA TRP A 49 -1.88 25.09 -4.91
C TRP A 49 -0.73 24.45 -5.70
N PRO A 50 -0.13 25.09 -6.72
CA PRO A 50 1.05 24.53 -7.39
C PRO A 50 2.26 24.37 -6.45
N ILE A 51 2.44 25.30 -5.51
CA ILE A 51 3.55 25.29 -4.55
C ILE A 51 3.28 24.27 -3.43
N LEU A 52 2.03 24.21 -2.93
CA LEU A 52 1.62 23.21 -1.94
C LEU A 52 1.71 21.79 -2.48
N ASN A 53 1.31 21.54 -3.73
CA ASN A 53 1.42 20.23 -4.38
C ASN A 53 2.88 19.82 -4.69
N SER A 54 3.82 20.78 -4.69
CA SER A 54 5.25 20.50 -4.79
C SER A 54 5.91 20.33 -3.41
N LEU A 55 5.34 20.90 -2.35
CA LEU A 55 5.86 20.84 -0.98
C LEU A 55 5.28 19.67 -0.18
N HIS A 56 4.10 19.18 -0.56
CA HIS A 56 3.39 18.09 0.10
C HIS A 56 2.88 17.06 -0.93
N SER A 57 2.80 15.81 -0.50
CA SER A 57 2.32 14.65 -1.25
C SER A 57 1.40 13.80 -0.36
N ALA A 58 0.58 12.94 -0.98
CA ALA A 58 -0.24 11.97 -0.27
C ALA A 58 0.59 11.08 0.69
N VAL A 59 1.87 10.93 0.38
CA VAL A 59 2.83 10.18 1.17
C VAL A 59 3.20 10.90 2.49
N ASP A 60 3.04 12.22 2.56
CA ASP A 60 3.25 12.98 3.80
C ASP A 60 2.10 12.84 4.82
N LEU A 61 1.05 12.04 4.49
CA LEU A 61 0.07 11.55 5.47
C LEU A 61 0.61 10.45 6.36
N LEU A 62 1.74 9.85 5.98
CA LEU A 62 2.27 8.72 6.69
C LEU A 62 2.98 9.15 7.97
N PRO A 63 2.56 8.65 9.15
CA PRO A 63 3.23 8.94 10.42
C PRO A 63 4.67 8.42 10.42
N THR A 64 5.64 9.25 10.79
CA THR A 64 7.04 8.82 10.90
C THR A 64 7.36 8.40 12.33
N PHE A 65 7.98 7.25 12.55
CA PHE A 65 8.41 6.86 13.89
C PHE A 65 9.53 7.80 14.38
N VAL A 66 9.34 8.44 15.53
CA VAL A 66 10.33 9.37 16.11
C VAL A 66 11.03 8.79 17.34
N GLY A 67 10.54 7.66 17.86
CA GLY A 67 11.13 6.92 18.97
C GLY A 67 10.09 6.45 19.98
N ALA A 68 10.57 5.83 21.06
CA ALA A 68 9.72 5.32 22.13
C ALA A 68 10.13 5.85 23.50
N ALA A 69 9.16 6.22 24.34
CA ALA A 69 9.39 6.77 25.68
C ALA A 69 9.06 5.73 26.76
N SER A 70 10.07 5.29 27.52
CA SER A 70 9.97 4.18 28.48
C SER A 70 10.31 4.57 29.93
N SER A 71 11.00 5.69 30.17
CA SER A 71 11.39 6.08 31.53
C SER A 71 11.54 7.60 31.66
N SER A 72 11.65 8.09 32.91
CA SER A 72 11.96 9.49 33.21
C SER A 72 13.43 9.84 33.00
N ASN A 73 14.29 8.83 32.90
CA ASN A 73 15.73 9.00 32.75
C ASN A 73 16.15 8.97 31.27
N ASP A 74 15.38 8.26 30.43
CA ASP A 74 15.57 8.19 28.99
C ASP A 74 14.72 9.25 28.30
N THR A 75 15.31 10.44 28.19
CA THR A 75 14.66 11.53 27.46
C THR A 75 14.90 11.34 25.97
N LEU A 76 13.86 10.97 25.24
CA LEU A 76 13.86 10.95 23.78
C LEU A 76 13.87 12.39 23.25
N GLU A 77 14.63 12.69 22.20
CA GLU A 77 14.66 14.01 21.55
C GLU A 77 14.58 13.88 20.03
N TRP A 78 13.72 14.69 19.40
CA TRP A 78 13.58 14.76 17.95
C TRP A 78 13.20 16.17 17.48
N LYS A 79 13.22 16.35 16.16
CA LYS A 79 12.73 17.54 15.48
C LYS A 79 11.30 17.30 15.00
N GLY A 80 10.36 18.09 15.50
CA GLY A 80 8.97 18.11 15.06
C GLY A 80 8.76 18.85 13.74
N ALA A 81 7.55 18.80 13.20
CA ALA A 81 7.17 19.59 12.04
C ALA A 81 7.13 21.09 12.40
N CYS A 82 6.51 21.41 13.54
CA CYS A 82 6.36 22.75 14.12
C CYS A 82 7.51 23.14 15.05
N PHE A 83 8.01 22.21 15.86
CA PHE A 83 8.97 22.49 16.93
C PHE A 83 10.36 21.93 16.61
N TYR A 84 11.38 22.78 16.61
CA TYR A 84 12.75 22.33 16.30
C TYR A 84 13.38 21.44 17.37
N LYS A 85 12.82 21.44 18.58
CA LYS A 85 13.29 20.60 19.67
C LYS A 85 12.09 20.12 20.47
N THR A 86 11.82 18.83 20.34
CA THR A 86 10.79 18.12 21.09
C THR A 86 11.43 17.00 21.87
N ASN A 87 11.06 16.91 23.15
CA ASN A 87 11.57 15.88 24.05
C ASN A 87 10.40 15.12 24.67
N ALA A 88 10.53 13.82 24.88
CA ALA A 88 9.52 13.03 25.59
C ALA A 88 10.12 12.05 26.59
N TRP A 89 9.38 11.80 27.67
CA TRP A 89 9.72 10.82 28.69
C TRP A 89 8.45 10.30 29.36
N MET A 90 8.55 9.12 29.95
CA MET A 90 7.42 8.45 30.60
C MET A 90 7.54 8.52 32.12
N GLU A 91 6.44 8.81 32.79
CA GLU A 91 6.33 8.72 34.25
C GLU A 91 5.22 7.73 34.63
N PHE A 92 5.58 6.61 35.24
CA PHE A 92 4.60 5.63 35.73
C PHE A 92 4.00 6.09 37.05
N HIS A 93 2.70 5.86 37.24
CA HIS A 93 2.00 6.20 38.47
C HIS A 93 0.87 5.24 38.78
N ASN A 94 0.47 5.13 40.05
CA ASN A 94 -0.72 4.37 40.44
C ASN A 94 -1.80 5.27 41.07
N LYS A 95 -2.25 6.28 40.31
CA LYS A 95 -3.26 7.24 40.78
C LYS A 95 -4.64 6.61 40.99
N THR A 96 -4.97 5.57 40.23
CA THR A 96 -6.29 4.91 40.30
C THR A 96 -6.35 3.77 41.33
N GLY A 97 -5.21 3.31 41.85
CA GLY A 97 -5.13 2.18 42.78
C GLY A 97 -5.28 0.82 42.12
N SER A 98 -5.24 0.74 40.79
CA SER A 98 -5.29 -0.53 40.05
C SER A 98 -3.99 -1.34 40.25
N GLN A 99 -4.02 -2.63 39.90
CA GLN A 99 -2.88 -3.53 40.11
C GLN A 99 -1.60 -3.08 39.39
N PHE A 100 -1.72 -2.46 38.22
CA PHE A 100 -0.60 -2.02 37.39
C PHE A 100 -0.49 -0.49 37.25
N GLY A 101 -1.47 0.27 37.74
CA GLY A 101 -1.52 1.71 37.59
C GLY A 101 -1.62 2.15 36.13
N GLY A 102 -1.07 3.33 35.83
CA GLY A 102 -1.03 3.98 34.54
C GLY A 102 0.29 4.73 34.35
N GLY A 103 0.31 5.69 33.41
CA GLY A 103 1.48 6.52 33.18
C GLY A 103 1.12 7.87 32.55
N THR A 104 1.94 8.87 32.82
CA THR A 104 1.90 10.18 32.20
C THR A 104 3.05 10.27 31.19
N LEU A 105 2.74 10.33 29.91
CA LEU A 105 3.71 10.66 28.87
C LEU A 105 3.88 12.18 28.84
N HIS A 106 5.07 12.66 29.16
CA HIS A 106 5.41 14.07 29.12
C HIS A 106 6.03 14.39 27.77
N ILE A 107 5.55 15.45 27.12
CA ILE A 107 6.06 15.92 25.84
C ILE A 107 6.37 17.39 25.95
N GLN A 108 7.65 17.73 25.85
CA GLN A 108 8.12 19.09 25.93
C GLN A 108 8.48 19.60 24.55
N THR A 109 7.69 20.52 24.03
CA THR A 109 7.94 21.17 22.75
C THR A 109 8.60 22.53 22.95
N SER A 110 9.59 22.85 22.12
CA SER A 110 10.33 24.11 22.21
C SER A 110 10.80 24.60 20.85
N LYS A 111 11.11 25.89 20.76
CA LYS A 111 11.56 26.56 19.52
C LYS A 111 10.58 26.33 18.34
N PRO A 112 9.34 26.86 18.43
CA PRO A 112 8.41 26.76 17.32
C PRO A 112 8.94 27.58 16.14
N HIS A 113 8.81 27.06 14.92
CA HIS A 113 9.22 27.78 13.72
C HIS A 113 8.21 28.87 13.32
N SER A 114 6.98 28.82 13.84
CA SER A 114 5.89 29.75 13.56
C SER A 114 4.87 29.78 14.69
N TRP A 115 4.03 30.81 14.75
CA TRP A 115 2.99 30.93 15.77
C TRP A 115 1.73 30.12 15.46
N THR A 116 1.58 29.65 14.22
CA THR A 116 0.40 28.89 13.77
C THR A 116 0.72 27.46 13.37
N CYS A 117 1.98 27.04 13.48
CA CYS A 117 2.33 25.66 13.19
C CYS A 117 1.79 24.72 14.27
N MET A 118 1.64 23.44 13.91
CA MET A 118 1.13 22.42 14.81
C MET A 118 1.77 21.08 14.49
N ASP A 119 2.20 20.35 15.51
CA ASP A 119 2.52 18.94 15.39
C ASP A 119 1.28 18.10 15.69
N LEU A 120 1.10 17.02 14.94
CA LEU A 120 0.14 15.96 15.24
C LEU A 120 0.93 14.67 15.49
N TYR A 121 0.68 14.02 16.63
CA TYR A 121 1.36 12.80 17.03
C TYR A 121 0.37 11.65 17.21
N ILE A 122 0.81 10.45 16.83
CA ILE A 122 0.16 9.19 17.16
C ILE A 122 1.03 8.50 18.21
N PHE A 123 0.38 8.01 19.26
CA PHE A 123 0.99 7.28 20.36
C PHE A 123 0.44 5.87 20.37
N ALA A 124 1.32 4.88 20.23
CA ALA A 124 0.93 3.50 20.12
C ALA A 124 1.67 2.63 21.13
N THR A 125 0.93 1.70 21.72
CA THR A 125 1.44 0.45 22.27
C THR A 125 0.80 -0.68 21.46
N PRO A 126 1.29 -1.92 21.56
CA PRO A 126 0.58 -3.05 20.97
C PRO A 126 -0.90 -3.14 21.37
N TYR A 127 -1.25 -2.60 22.55
CA TYR A 127 -2.56 -2.73 23.16
C TYR A 127 -3.47 -1.52 22.94
N ARG A 128 -2.94 -0.35 22.54
CA ARG A 128 -3.74 0.87 22.33
C ARG A 128 -3.10 1.82 21.34
N VAL A 129 -3.95 2.62 20.70
CA VAL A 129 -3.54 3.78 19.91
C VAL A 129 -4.33 5.00 20.39
N THR A 130 -3.63 6.12 20.56
CA THR A 130 -4.22 7.43 20.77
C THR A 130 -3.46 8.46 19.95
N TRP A 131 -4.00 9.67 19.81
CA TRP A 131 -3.34 10.78 19.13
C TRP A 131 -3.50 12.06 19.93
N ASP A 132 -2.61 13.01 19.72
CA ASP A 132 -2.70 14.34 20.31
C ASP A 132 -2.00 15.37 19.42
N TYR A 133 -2.28 16.64 19.64
CA TYR A 133 -1.72 17.73 18.85
C TYR A 133 -1.16 18.86 19.71
N TYR A 134 -0.06 19.46 19.22
CA TYR A 134 0.65 20.50 19.96
C TYR A 134 0.84 21.75 19.10
N PHE A 135 0.30 22.86 19.59
CA PHE A 135 0.35 24.20 18.98
C PHE A 135 1.18 25.20 19.79
N LEU A 136 1.48 24.90 21.06
CA LEU A 136 2.27 25.76 21.95
C LEU A 136 3.59 25.10 22.31
N ALA A 137 4.64 25.91 22.37
CA ALA A 137 5.94 25.52 22.92
C ALA A 137 5.87 25.51 24.45
N ARG A 138 5.48 24.37 25.00
CA ARG A 138 5.38 24.15 26.45
C ARG A 138 5.54 22.67 26.77
N LYS A 139 5.50 22.36 28.06
CA LYS A 139 5.33 20.99 28.52
C LYS A 139 3.85 20.59 28.39
N HIS A 140 3.60 19.50 27.70
CA HIS A 140 2.32 18.83 27.54
C HIS A 140 2.37 17.46 28.21
N THR A 141 1.19 16.91 28.48
CA THR A 141 1.05 15.62 29.16
C THR A 141 -0.09 14.84 28.54
N LEU A 142 0.18 13.60 28.16
CA LEU A 142 -0.81 12.63 27.75
C LEU A 142 -0.97 11.61 28.88
N GLU A 143 -2.16 11.56 29.48
CA GLU A 143 -2.45 10.70 30.62
C GLU A 143 -3.01 9.34 30.16
N LEU A 144 -2.28 8.28 30.45
CA LEU A 144 -2.73 6.90 30.31
C LEU A 144 -3.22 6.45 31.70
N LYS A 145 -4.52 6.63 31.97
CA LYS A 145 -5.10 6.42 33.31
C LYS A 145 -4.78 5.07 33.91
N GLU A 146 -4.95 4.01 33.11
CA GLU A 146 -4.68 2.62 33.48
C GLU A 146 -4.10 1.85 32.30
N TRP A 147 -3.16 0.96 32.57
CA TRP A 147 -2.69 -0.07 31.62
C TRP A 147 -3.75 -1.16 31.46
N VAL A 148 -3.92 -1.70 30.25
CA VAL A 148 -4.89 -2.76 29.93
C VAL A 148 -4.62 -4.01 30.77
N GLY A 149 -3.35 -4.28 31.07
CA GLY A 149 -2.95 -5.35 31.97
C GLY A 149 -1.44 -5.41 32.15
N ARG A 150 -0.96 -6.50 32.79
CA ARG A 150 0.47 -6.74 33.03
C ARG A 150 1.30 -6.64 31.75
N ALA A 151 0.79 -7.23 30.66
CA ALA A 151 1.54 -7.36 29.43
C ALA A 151 1.81 -6.00 28.75
N GLU A 152 0.86 -5.06 28.83
CA GLU A 152 1.11 -3.68 28.38
C GLU A 152 2.07 -2.94 29.31
N TYR A 153 1.91 -3.10 30.63
CA TYR A 153 2.78 -2.48 31.61
C TYR A 153 4.25 -2.90 31.43
N ASP A 154 4.50 -4.21 31.30
CA ASP A 154 5.83 -4.77 31.10
C ASP A 154 6.41 -4.33 29.74
N TYR A 155 5.58 -4.33 28.68
CA TYR A 155 5.99 -3.86 27.36
C TYR A 155 6.43 -2.39 27.41
N VAL A 156 5.63 -1.49 27.97
CA VAL A 156 5.96 -0.06 28.01
C VAL A 156 7.18 0.21 28.88
N LYS A 157 7.39 -0.59 29.92
CA LYS A 157 8.58 -0.48 30.77
C LYS A 157 9.87 -0.86 30.04
N ASN A 158 9.83 -1.86 29.17
CA ASN A 158 11.00 -2.34 28.43
C ASN A 158 11.22 -1.58 27.11
N ASN A 159 10.14 -1.32 26.37
CA ASN A 159 10.17 -0.83 24.99
C ASN A 159 9.65 0.61 24.85
N GLY A 160 8.88 1.11 25.82
CA GLY A 160 8.27 2.44 25.79
C GLY A 160 6.97 2.54 24.98
N VAL A 161 6.33 3.69 25.09
CA VAL A 161 5.22 4.07 24.19
C VAL A 161 5.83 4.58 22.90
N SER A 162 5.47 3.97 21.77
CA SER A 162 5.93 4.37 20.45
C SER A 162 5.27 5.67 20.02
N ILE A 163 6.06 6.62 19.55
CA ILE A 163 5.62 7.96 19.17
C ILE A 163 5.86 8.12 17.66
N PHE A 164 4.82 8.58 16.97
CA PHE A 164 4.88 8.85 15.54
C PHE A 164 4.45 10.28 15.25
N LEU A 165 5.20 10.96 14.39
CA LEU A 165 4.95 12.34 13.97
C LEU A 165 4.30 12.37 12.59
N MET A 166 3.18 13.09 12.48
CA MET A 166 2.59 13.47 11.21
C MET A 166 3.29 14.74 10.70
N HIS A 167 4.28 14.58 9.82
CA HIS A 167 5.11 15.69 9.33
C HIS A 167 4.30 16.82 8.65
N SER A 168 3.11 16.49 8.15
CA SER A 168 2.20 17.43 7.51
C SER A 168 1.46 18.38 8.47
N GLY A 169 1.44 18.12 9.79
CA GLY A 169 0.60 18.87 10.74
C GLY A 169 -0.91 18.80 10.40
N MET A 170 -1.80 19.57 11.05
CA MET A 170 -3.26 19.47 10.80
C MET A 170 -3.62 19.88 9.37
N ILE A 171 -3.06 20.99 8.91
CA ILE A 171 -3.41 21.59 7.62
C ILE A 171 -2.85 20.75 6.49
N GLY A 172 -1.59 20.31 6.57
CA GLY A 172 -1.05 19.37 5.59
C GLY A 172 -1.75 18.02 5.63
N THR A 173 -2.16 17.53 6.82
CA THR A 173 -2.98 16.29 6.91
C THR A 173 -4.34 16.48 6.24
N LEU A 174 -5.00 17.63 6.42
CA LEU A 174 -6.27 17.94 5.74
C LEU A 174 -6.09 18.10 4.22
N LEU A 175 -4.99 18.71 3.78
CA LEU A 175 -4.62 18.89 2.37
C LEU A 175 -4.24 17.56 1.71
N ALA A 176 -3.52 16.69 2.41
CA ALA A 176 -3.14 15.40 1.87
C ALA A 176 -4.32 14.41 1.92
N LEU A 177 -5.23 14.52 2.91
CA LEU A 177 -6.54 13.85 2.86
C LEU A 177 -7.38 14.32 1.66
N TRP A 178 -7.22 15.59 1.23
CA TRP A 178 -7.84 16.10 0.00
C TRP A 178 -7.22 15.49 -1.27
N ASP A 179 -5.99 15.02 -1.22
CA ASP A 179 -5.32 14.30 -2.32
C ASP A 179 -5.63 12.79 -2.32
N VAL A 180 -5.89 12.19 -1.15
CA VAL A 180 -6.21 10.75 -1.01
C VAL A 180 -7.69 10.45 -1.17
N PHE A 181 -8.57 11.26 -0.58
CA PHE A 181 -10.03 11.10 -0.70
C PHE A 181 -10.50 10.90 -2.15
N PRO A 182 -10.06 11.69 -3.14
CA PRO A 182 -10.46 11.48 -4.53
C PRO A 182 -10.10 10.12 -5.11
N LEU A 183 -9.00 9.49 -4.68
CA LEU A 183 -8.52 8.20 -5.25
C LEU A 183 -9.60 7.11 -5.18
N PHE A 184 -10.44 7.15 -4.16
CA PHE A 184 -11.50 6.16 -3.93
C PHE A 184 -12.85 6.57 -4.52
N THR A 185 -12.95 7.72 -5.19
CA THR A 185 -14.21 8.20 -5.76
C THR A 185 -14.43 7.67 -7.18
N ASN A 186 -15.66 7.27 -7.50
CA ASN A 186 -16.01 6.83 -8.85
C ASN A 186 -16.34 8.02 -9.78
N THR A 187 -15.38 8.94 -9.95
CA THR A 187 -15.56 10.19 -10.72
C THR A 187 -14.40 10.43 -11.66
N GLY A 188 -14.57 11.33 -12.65
CA GLY A 188 -13.45 11.77 -13.49
C GLY A 188 -12.34 12.49 -12.70
N TRP A 189 -12.68 13.05 -11.53
CA TRP A 189 -11.70 13.59 -10.59
C TRP A 189 -10.90 12.47 -9.94
N GLY A 190 -11.56 11.41 -9.47
CA GLY A 190 -10.88 10.23 -8.92
C GLY A 190 -9.98 9.52 -9.94
N GLU A 191 -10.46 9.33 -11.17
CA GLU A 191 -9.65 8.83 -12.29
C GLU A 191 -8.39 9.69 -12.49
N SER A 192 -8.55 11.01 -12.59
CA SER A 192 -7.40 11.92 -12.78
C SER A 192 -6.42 11.89 -11.60
N SER A 193 -6.93 11.79 -10.37
CA SER A 193 -6.10 11.69 -9.17
C SER A 193 -5.31 10.38 -9.10
N ASN A 194 -5.92 9.24 -9.43
CA ASN A 194 -5.21 7.96 -9.48
C ASN A 194 -4.08 7.98 -10.51
N LEU A 195 -4.34 8.50 -11.71
CA LEU A 195 -3.33 8.62 -12.77
C LEU A 195 -2.19 9.55 -12.35
N ALA A 196 -2.50 10.72 -11.78
CA ALA A 196 -1.50 11.67 -11.30
C ALA A 196 -0.66 11.11 -10.16
N PHE A 197 -1.26 10.31 -9.27
CA PHE A 197 -0.56 9.62 -8.19
C PHE A 197 0.46 8.61 -8.75
N LEU A 198 0.01 7.71 -9.64
CA LEU A 198 0.85 6.68 -10.25
C LEU A 198 1.95 7.30 -11.13
N GLU A 199 1.66 8.36 -11.87
CA GLU A 199 2.67 9.11 -12.64
C GLU A 199 3.72 9.74 -11.72
N LYS A 200 3.30 10.43 -10.66
CA LYS A 200 4.19 11.11 -9.71
C LYS A 200 5.09 10.15 -8.93
N HIS A 201 4.53 9.02 -8.49
CA HIS A 201 5.21 8.12 -7.54
C HIS A 201 5.87 6.92 -8.21
N MET A 202 5.43 6.52 -9.40
CA MET A 202 5.95 5.34 -10.09
C MET A 202 6.57 5.63 -11.46
N GLY A 203 6.43 6.86 -11.98
CA GLY A 203 6.84 7.20 -13.34
C GLY A 203 5.98 6.54 -14.42
N ALA A 204 4.78 6.07 -14.06
CA ALA A 204 3.90 5.32 -14.96
C ALA A 204 3.33 6.22 -16.06
N SER A 205 3.34 5.73 -17.32
CA SER A 205 2.82 6.48 -18.47
C SER A 205 1.41 6.02 -18.86
N PHE A 206 0.39 6.83 -18.55
CA PHE A 206 -1.00 6.54 -18.91
C PHE A 206 -1.40 7.24 -20.21
N SER A 207 -0.79 6.81 -21.31
CA SER A 207 -1.16 7.31 -22.65
C SER A 207 -2.53 6.80 -23.07
N VAL A 208 -3.39 7.67 -23.59
CA VAL A 208 -4.71 7.28 -24.09
C VAL A 208 -4.57 6.52 -25.41
N ARG A 209 -5.26 5.39 -25.53
CA ARG A 209 -5.30 4.56 -26.74
C ARG A 209 -6.29 5.11 -27.77
N PRO A 210 -6.07 4.90 -29.08
CA PRO A 210 -7.09 5.15 -30.08
C PRO A 210 -8.33 4.28 -29.81
N GLN A 211 -9.51 4.80 -30.16
CA GLN A 211 -10.74 4.01 -30.10
C GLN A 211 -10.80 3.00 -31.26
N PRO A 212 -11.46 1.84 -31.08
CA PRO A 212 -12.21 1.42 -29.88
C PRO A 212 -11.31 0.94 -28.73
N TRP A 213 -11.73 1.18 -27.48
CA TRP A 213 -11.03 0.72 -26.27
C TRP A 213 -11.37 -0.72 -25.87
N VAL A 214 -12.01 -1.46 -26.77
CA VAL A 214 -12.38 -2.86 -26.61
C VAL A 214 -11.99 -3.56 -27.90
N THR A 215 -11.21 -4.64 -27.77
CA THR A 215 -10.78 -5.45 -28.91
C THR A 215 -11.81 -6.55 -29.18
N ASN A 216 -12.06 -6.84 -30.46
CA ASN A 216 -12.92 -7.96 -30.84
C ASN A 216 -12.13 -9.27 -30.77
N ILE A 217 -12.31 -10.04 -29.69
CA ILE A 217 -11.50 -11.21 -29.36
C ILE A 217 -12.10 -12.46 -30.04
N THR A 218 -11.25 -13.26 -30.68
CA THR A 218 -11.63 -14.62 -31.10
C THR A 218 -11.29 -15.61 -29.99
N VAL A 219 -12.30 -16.04 -29.23
CA VAL A 219 -12.16 -16.93 -28.04
C VAL A 219 -11.39 -18.23 -28.35
N ASP A 220 -11.51 -18.78 -29.56
CA ASP A 220 -10.78 -19.99 -29.97
C ASP A 220 -9.26 -19.83 -29.89
N SER A 221 -8.75 -18.61 -30.07
CA SER A 221 -7.31 -18.29 -29.98
C SER A 221 -6.79 -18.06 -28.56
N VAL A 222 -7.68 -18.02 -27.57
CA VAL A 222 -7.33 -17.99 -26.14
C VAL A 222 -7.18 -19.43 -25.65
N HIS A 223 -6.22 -19.70 -24.77
CA HIS A 223 -5.89 -21.06 -24.34
C HIS A 223 -5.83 -21.16 -22.81
N SER A 224 -5.93 -22.40 -22.32
CA SER A 224 -5.72 -22.73 -20.92
C SER A 224 -4.34 -22.28 -20.45
N GLY A 225 -4.33 -21.60 -19.31
CA GLY A 225 -3.14 -21.02 -18.72
C GLY A 225 -2.80 -19.61 -19.22
N ASP A 226 -3.49 -19.05 -20.22
CA ASP A 226 -3.26 -17.65 -20.60
C ASP A 226 -3.63 -16.72 -19.44
N PHE A 227 -2.75 -15.75 -19.15
CA PHE A 227 -2.84 -14.89 -17.98
C PHE A 227 -3.54 -13.57 -18.31
N LEU A 228 -4.39 -13.08 -17.41
CA LEU A 228 -5.06 -11.79 -17.52
C LEU A 228 -4.51 -10.85 -16.45
N ALA A 229 -3.81 -9.80 -16.86
CA ALA A 229 -3.43 -8.69 -16.00
C ALA A 229 -4.50 -7.60 -16.05
N ILE A 230 -5.01 -7.19 -14.90
CA ILE A 230 -6.13 -6.25 -14.77
C ILE A 230 -5.67 -5.04 -13.97
N SER A 231 -6.05 -3.85 -14.44
CA SER A 231 -5.71 -2.57 -13.82
C SER A 231 -6.92 -1.65 -13.80
N LYS A 232 -7.53 -1.50 -12.63
CA LYS A 232 -8.61 -0.56 -12.33
C LYS A 232 -8.03 0.77 -11.87
N ILE A 233 -8.68 1.86 -12.24
CA ILE A 233 -8.17 3.23 -11.98
C ILE A 233 -9.24 4.17 -11.43
N ARG A 234 -10.46 3.68 -11.20
CA ARG A 234 -11.58 4.48 -10.74
C ARG A 234 -12.36 3.78 -9.62
N GLY A 235 -13.03 4.56 -8.78
CA GLY A 235 -13.84 4.04 -7.70
C GLY A 235 -13.03 3.45 -6.55
N LEU A 236 -13.71 2.78 -5.63
CA LEU A 236 -13.12 2.21 -4.42
C LEU A 236 -11.97 1.25 -4.78
N TRP A 237 -12.22 0.33 -5.69
CA TRP A 237 -11.24 -0.65 -6.16
C TRP A 237 -10.08 -0.02 -6.93
N GLY A 238 -10.32 1.01 -7.74
CA GLY A 238 -9.24 1.75 -8.41
C GLY A 238 -8.31 2.48 -7.42
N GLY A 239 -8.85 3.00 -6.32
CA GLY A 239 -8.06 3.60 -5.25
C GLY A 239 -7.21 2.56 -4.50
N PHE A 240 -7.80 1.41 -4.15
CA PHE A 240 -7.06 0.30 -3.53
C PHE A 240 -5.95 -0.22 -4.44
N GLU A 241 -6.26 -0.51 -5.70
CA GLU A 241 -5.25 -0.96 -6.66
C GLU A 241 -4.17 0.10 -6.91
N THR A 242 -4.48 1.39 -6.83
CA THR A 242 -3.48 2.46 -6.97
C THR A 242 -2.44 2.38 -5.85
N MET A 243 -2.89 2.12 -4.62
CA MET A 243 -1.99 1.92 -3.48
C MET A 243 -1.21 0.61 -3.62
N GLU A 244 -1.87 -0.48 -4.03
CA GLU A 244 -1.23 -1.78 -4.26
C GLU A 244 -0.14 -1.69 -5.33
N LYS A 245 -0.44 -1.07 -6.48
CA LYS A 245 0.51 -0.82 -7.58
C LYS A 245 1.73 -0.08 -7.07
N TRP A 246 1.50 0.99 -6.30
CA TRP A 246 2.59 1.75 -5.72
C TRP A 246 3.46 0.87 -4.84
N VAL A 247 2.89 0.19 -3.84
CA VAL A 247 3.71 -0.55 -2.88
C VAL A 247 4.38 -1.80 -3.44
N THR A 248 3.79 -2.45 -4.44
CA THR A 248 4.35 -3.65 -5.09
C THR A 248 5.24 -3.32 -6.29
N GLY A 249 5.20 -2.08 -6.79
CA GLY A 249 5.82 -1.71 -8.06
C GLY A 249 5.11 -2.29 -9.30
N SER A 250 4.01 -3.03 -9.13
CA SER A 250 3.20 -3.57 -10.22
C SER A 250 2.38 -2.48 -10.88
N TYR A 251 2.13 -2.58 -12.18
CA TYR A 251 1.24 -1.67 -12.91
C TYR A 251 -0.16 -2.26 -13.12
N ALA A 252 -0.34 -3.53 -12.75
CA ALA A 252 -1.62 -4.21 -12.62
C ALA A 252 -1.96 -4.40 -11.13
N GLY A 253 -3.24 -4.34 -10.78
CA GLY A 253 -3.72 -4.51 -9.41
C GLY A 253 -4.60 -5.75 -9.21
N HIS A 254 -4.92 -6.48 -10.27
CA HIS A 254 -5.64 -7.75 -10.15
C HIS A 254 -5.24 -8.70 -11.27
N THR A 255 -5.46 -10.01 -11.06
CA THR A 255 -5.09 -11.04 -12.02
C THR A 255 -6.13 -12.14 -12.12
N ALA A 256 -6.26 -12.71 -13.31
CA ALA A 256 -7.11 -13.85 -13.58
C ALA A 256 -6.43 -14.80 -14.59
N VAL A 257 -6.96 -16.02 -14.75
CA VAL A 257 -6.43 -17.02 -15.68
C VAL A 257 -7.54 -17.62 -16.54
N CYS A 258 -7.23 -17.83 -17.81
CA CYS A 258 -8.09 -18.50 -18.77
C CYS A 258 -7.95 -20.02 -18.68
N LEU A 259 -9.08 -20.75 -18.72
CA LEU A 259 -9.13 -22.21 -18.74
C LEU A 259 -10.19 -22.70 -19.73
N LYS A 260 -9.86 -23.65 -20.60
CA LYS A 260 -10.82 -24.32 -21.48
C LYS A 260 -11.26 -25.63 -20.84
N ASP A 261 -12.56 -25.88 -20.77
CA ASP A 261 -13.05 -27.18 -20.30
C ASP A 261 -12.93 -28.27 -21.38
N SER A 262 -13.34 -29.50 -21.03
CA SER A 262 -13.31 -30.64 -21.96
C SER A 262 -14.21 -30.47 -23.20
N GLU A 263 -15.15 -29.53 -23.18
CA GLU A 263 -16.01 -29.18 -24.32
C GLU A 263 -15.42 -28.02 -25.15
N GLY A 264 -14.27 -27.48 -24.75
CA GLY A 264 -13.61 -26.34 -25.38
C GLY A 264 -14.18 -24.98 -24.98
N LYS A 265 -15.11 -24.90 -24.03
CA LYS A 265 -15.67 -23.63 -23.55
C LYS A 265 -14.65 -22.92 -22.68
N LEU A 266 -14.53 -21.60 -22.87
CA LEU A 266 -13.59 -20.78 -22.11
C LEU A 266 -14.21 -20.34 -20.77
N TRP A 267 -13.40 -20.46 -19.73
CA TRP A 267 -13.66 -20.05 -18.37
C TRP A 267 -12.58 -19.09 -17.90
N VAL A 268 -12.93 -18.25 -16.94
CA VAL A 268 -12.01 -17.37 -16.21
C VAL A 268 -12.00 -17.82 -14.75
N GLY A 269 -10.81 -18.09 -14.23
CA GLY A 269 -10.57 -18.29 -12.81
C GLY A 269 -9.90 -17.07 -12.20
N GLU A 270 -10.44 -16.57 -11.10
CA GLU A 270 -9.84 -15.47 -10.35
C GLU A 270 -10.07 -15.64 -8.84
N SER A 271 -9.13 -15.14 -8.03
CA SER A 271 -9.31 -15.01 -6.58
C SER A 271 -9.52 -13.56 -6.24
N GLY A 272 -10.63 -13.23 -5.57
CA GLY A 272 -11.00 -11.86 -5.21
C GLY A 272 -12.31 -11.40 -5.83
N HIS A 273 -13.14 -12.35 -6.27
CA HIS A 273 -14.46 -12.07 -6.82
C HIS A 273 -15.47 -11.87 -5.69
N GLU A 274 -16.19 -10.74 -5.69
CA GLU A 274 -17.21 -10.46 -4.68
C GLU A 274 -18.50 -11.26 -4.98
N ASN A 275 -18.92 -12.10 -4.04
CA ASN A 275 -20.16 -12.86 -4.16
C ASN A 275 -21.40 -12.03 -3.75
N GLU A 276 -22.59 -12.59 -3.87
CA GLU A 276 -23.86 -11.91 -3.52
C GLU A 276 -23.96 -11.45 -2.05
N LYS A 277 -23.09 -11.96 -1.16
CA LYS A 277 -23.02 -11.58 0.25
C LYS A 277 -21.97 -10.51 0.54
N GLY A 278 -21.22 -10.06 -0.47
CA GLY A 278 -20.12 -9.11 -0.32
C GLY A 278 -18.81 -9.77 0.14
N GLU A 279 -18.68 -11.11 0.04
CA GLU A 279 -17.46 -11.83 0.41
C GLU A 279 -16.58 -12.03 -0.81
N ASN A 280 -15.27 -11.81 -0.67
CA ASN A 280 -14.31 -12.04 -1.75
C ASN A 280 -13.85 -13.50 -1.77
N ILE A 281 -14.14 -14.19 -2.86
CA ILE A 281 -13.90 -15.63 -3.03
C ILE A 281 -13.09 -15.94 -4.29
N ILE A 282 -12.65 -17.19 -4.38
CA ILE A 282 -12.12 -17.79 -5.61
C ILE A 282 -13.30 -18.21 -6.49
N ALA A 283 -13.42 -17.61 -7.67
CA ALA A 283 -14.49 -17.86 -8.61
C ALA A 283 -13.97 -18.52 -9.90
N LEU A 284 -14.79 -19.42 -10.45
CA LEU A 284 -14.63 -19.97 -11.79
C LEU A 284 -15.90 -19.62 -12.56
N MET A 285 -15.79 -18.78 -13.59
CA MET A 285 -16.94 -18.27 -14.33
C MET A 285 -16.78 -18.51 -15.84
N PRO A 286 -17.86 -18.75 -16.58
CA PRO A 286 -17.79 -18.76 -18.04
C PRO A 286 -17.27 -17.42 -18.56
N TRP A 287 -16.44 -17.46 -19.61
CA TRP A 287 -15.86 -16.27 -20.23
C TRP A 287 -16.93 -15.23 -20.60
N ASP A 288 -18.05 -15.65 -21.18
CA ASP A 288 -19.12 -14.73 -21.61
C ASP A 288 -19.74 -13.98 -20.43
N GLU A 289 -19.86 -14.63 -19.27
CA GLU A 289 -20.38 -14.01 -18.06
C GLU A 289 -19.38 -12.98 -17.51
N TRP A 290 -18.12 -13.39 -17.36
CA TRP A 290 -17.04 -12.54 -16.87
C TRP A 290 -16.82 -11.33 -17.80
N TRP A 291 -16.73 -11.58 -19.11
CA TRP A 291 -16.51 -10.55 -20.11
C TRP A 291 -17.69 -9.58 -20.20
N ASN A 292 -18.93 -10.07 -20.11
CA ASN A 292 -20.09 -9.19 -20.06
C ASN A 292 -20.12 -8.33 -18.80
N PHE A 293 -19.69 -8.86 -17.64
CA PHE A 293 -19.51 -8.06 -16.43
C PHE A 293 -18.48 -6.94 -16.65
N GLU A 294 -17.28 -7.29 -17.13
CA GLU A 294 -16.23 -6.31 -17.41
C GLU A 294 -16.69 -5.24 -18.41
N LEU A 295 -17.49 -5.61 -19.42
CA LEU A 295 -18.01 -4.68 -20.42
C LEU A 295 -19.11 -3.75 -19.92
N THR A 296 -20.00 -4.21 -19.04
CA THR A 296 -21.27 -3.53 -18.76
C THR A 296 -21.51 -3.15 -17.31
N LYS A 297 -20.86 -3.83 -16.37
CA LYS A 297 -21.12 -3.70 -14.92
C LYS A 297 -19.92 -3.19 -14.14
N ASP A 298 -18.69 -3.50 -14.55
CA ASP A 298 -17.49 -2.98 -13.87
C ASP A 298 -17.37 -1.47 -14.10
N ASP A 299 -17.66 -0.70 -13.06
CA ASP A 299 -17.63 0.76 -13.05
C ASP A 299 -16.28 1.34 -12.59
N ALA A 300 -15.29 0.50 -12.31
CA ALA A 300 -13.94 0.87 -11.86
C ALA A 300 -12.97 1.19 -13.00
N ASN A 301 -13.48 1.25 -14.24
CA ASN A 301 -12.71 1.52 -15.46
C ASN A 301 -11.53 0.55 -15.65
N PRO A 302 -11.81 -0.75 -15.83
CA PRO A 302 -10.78 -1.77 -15.88
C PRO A 302 -10.04 -1.75 -17.23
N HIS A 303 -8.73 -1.88 -17.14
CA HIS A 303 -7.81 -2.09 -18.24
C HIS A 303 -7.31 -3.52 -18.16
N ILE A 304 -7.41 -4.26 -19.27
CA ILE A 304 -7.17 -5.71 -19.24
C ILE A 304 -6.21 -6.08 -20.35
N ALA A 305 -5.12 -6.75 -19.97
CA ALA A 305 -4.14 -7.31 -20.87
C ALA A 305 -4.15 -8.84 -20.76
N LEU A 306 -4.23 -9.51 -21.89
CA LEU A 306 -4.07 -10.95 -22.04
C LEU A 306 -2.63 -11.25 -22.43
N LEU A 307 -1.99 -12.11 -21.64
CA LEU A 307 -0.59 -12.53 -21.76
C LEU A 307 -0.61 -14.02 -22.13
N PRO A 308 -0.46 -14.37 -23.42
CA PRO A 308 -0.46 -15.77 -23.85
C PRO A 308 0.76 -16.50 -23.31
N LEU A 309 0.62 -17.77 -22.91
CA LEU A 309 1.77 -18.61 -22.60
C LEU A 309 2.64 -18.84 -23.85
N HIS A 310 3.96 -18.87 -23.67
CA HIS A 310 4.88 -19.25 -24.73
C HIS A 310 4.56 -20.68 -25.21
N PRO A 311 4.63 -21.01 -26.52
CA PRO A 311 4.31 -22.34 -27.03
C PRO A 311 5.04 -23.49 -26.32
N ASP A 312 6.34 -23.31 -26.01
CA ASP A 312 7.14 -24.32 -25.31
C ASP A 312 6.74 -24.52 -23.84
N VAL A 313 6.22 -23.45 -23.20
CA VAL A 313 5.71 -23.49 -21.83
C VAL A 313 4.33 -24.15 -21.84
N ARG A 314 3.46 -23.75 -22.78
CA ARG A 314 2.14 -24.34 -22.99
C ARG A 314 2.21 -25.83 -23.27
N ALA A 315 3.20 -26.30 -24.03
CA ALA A 315 3.39 -27.72 -24.30
C ALA A 315 3.65 -28.56 -23.03
N LYS A 316 4.13 -27.93 -21.95
CA LYS A 316 4.35 -28.57 -20.64
C LYS A 316 3.16 -28.42 -19.69
N PHE A 317 2.23 -27.52 -19.99
CA PHE A 317 1.11 -27.19 -19.12
C PHE A 317 0.14 -28.37 -19.01
N ASN A 318 0.08 -28.99 -17.83
CA ASN A 318 -0.89 -30.05 -17.55
C ASN A 318 -2.27 -29.45 -17.23
N GLU A 319 -3.11 -29.37 -18.26
CA GLU A 319 -4.46 -28.82 -18.18
C GLU A 319 -5.38 -29.59 -17.21
N THR A 320 -5.20 -30.91 -17.07
CA THR A 320 -6.00 -31.70 -16.12
C THR A 320 -5.67 -31.31 -14.69
N ALA A 321 -4.39 -31.22 -14.34
CA ALA A 321 -3.94 -30.82 -13.01
C ALA A 321 -4.35 -29.37 -12.70
N ALA A 322 -4.26 -28.47 -13.69
CA ALA A 322 -4.72 -27.09 -13.55
C ALA A 322 -6.22 -27.01 -13.20
N TRP A 323 -7.06 -27.79 -13.87
CA TRP A 323 -8.50 -27.86 -13.56
C TRP A 323 -8.81 -28.50 -12.22
N GLU A 324 -8.07 -29.54 -11.82
CA GLU A 324 -8.21 -30.16 -10.50
C GLU A 324 -7.89 -29.15 -9.39
N TYR A 325 -6.80 -28.40 -9.53
CA TYR A 325 -6.45 -27.31 -8.62
C TYR A 325 -7.54 -26.22 -8.60
N ALA A 326 -7.95 -25.72 -9.76
CA ALA A 326 -8.96 -24.67 -9.88
C ALA A 326 -10.27 -25.06 -9.17
N ARG A 327 -10.76 -26.28 -9.42
CA ARG A 327 -11.99 -26.80 -8.80
C ARG A 327 -11.84 -27.02 -7.29
N ARG A 328 -10.66 -27.45 -6.83
CA ARG A 328 -10.36 -27.61 -5.41
C ARG A 328 -10.41 -26.28 -4.67
N MET A 329 -10.01 -25.19 -5.32
CA MET A 329 -9.95 -23.85 -4.73
C MET A 329 -11.22 -23.03 -4.91
N ALA A 330 -12.08 -23.38 -5.88
CA ALA A 330 -13.35 -22.70 -6.11
C ALA A 330 -14.18 -22.55 -4.83
N LYS A 331 -14.75 -21.35 -4.64
CA LYS A 331 -15.56 -20.92 -3.47
C LYS A 331 -14.81 -20.78 -2.15
N LYS A 332 -13.49 -21.00 -2.12
CA LYS A 332 -12.69 -20.66 -0.94
C LYS A 332 -12.47 -19.15 -0.85
N GLN A 333 -12.04 -18.70 0.33
CA GLN A 333 -11.84 -17.29 0.64
C GLN A 333 -10.63 -16.72 -0.10
N TYR A 334 -10.67 -15.41 -0.35
CA TYR A 334 -9.52 -14.64 -0.79
C TYR A 334 -8.38 -14.67 0.24
N GLY A 335 -7.14 -14.74 -0.24
CA GLY A 335 -5.94 -14.76 0.60
C GLY A 335 -5.63 -13.40 1.24
N TYR A 336 -6.44 -12.90 2.16
CA TYR A 336 -6.08 -11.69 2.91
C TYR A 336 -4.88 -11.90 3.83
N HIS A 337 -4.71 -13.12 4.35
CA HIS A 337 -3.63 -13.51 5.27
C HIS A 337 -2.24 -13.44 4.65
N ASN A 338 -2.13 -13.62 3.33
CA ASN A 338 -0.83 -13.64 2.61
C ASN A 338 -0.52 -12.32 1.89
N MET A 339 -1.55 -11.58 1.47
CA MET A 339 -1.40 -10.37 0.65
C MET A 339 -0.57 -9.27 1.31
N ILE A 340 -0.51 -9.18 2.64
CA ILE A 340 0.34 -8.19 3.32
C ILE A 340 1.80 -8.61 3.38
N PHE A 341 2.07 -9.91 3.47
CA PHE A 341 3.45 -10.41 3.60
C PHE A 341 4.16 -10.45 2.26
N SER A 342 3.45 -10.70 1.15
CA SER A 342 4.02 -10.77 -0.20
C SER A 342 4.66 -9.47 -0.74
N TRP A 343 4.71 -8.39 0.06
CA TRP A 343 5.43 -7.15 -0.27
C TRP A 343 6.26 -6.62 0.91
N ILE A 344 6.29 -7.32 2.05
CA ILE A 344 7.02 -6.95 3.27
C ILE A 344 8.14 -7.97 3.50
N ASP A 345 9.10 -8.02 2.57
CA ASP A 345 10.06 -9.14 2.51
C ASP A 345 11.45 -8.82 3.07
N THR A 346 11.71 -7.58 3.51
CA THR A 346 13.03 -7.19 4.07
C THR A 346 12.99 -6.18 5.19
N LEU A 347 14.00 -6.28 6.06
CA LEU A 347 14.23 -5.43 7.25
C LEU A 347 14.30 -3.93 6.93
N ASP A 348 14.87 -3.56 5.78
CA ASP A 348 14.96 -2.20 5.25
C ASP A 348 15.01 -2.25 3.70
N GLY A 349 14.30 -1.36 3.00
CA GLY A 349 14.52 -1.10 1.55
C GLY A 349 13.45 -1.60 0.56
N ASN A 350 12.42 -2.33 0.99
CA ASN A 350 11.29 -2.74 0.12
C ASN A 350 10.14 -1.72 0.06
N TYR A 351 10.25 -0.65 0.81
CA TYR A 351 9.21 0.34 0.93
C TYR A 351 9.48 1.52 -0.01
N PRO A 352 8.51 1.98 -0.81
CA PRO A 352 8.65 3.27 -1.46
C PRO A 352 8.90 4.33 -0.38
N PRO A 353 9.98 5.13 -0.46
CA PRO A 353 10.22 6.17 0.51
C PRO A 353 8.97 7.04 0.72
N PRO A 354 8.57 7.35 1.97
CA PRO A 354 9.20 7.16 3.27
C PRO A 354 8.59 6.01 4.11
N LEU A 355 7.94 5.01 3.49
CA LEU A 355 7.40 3.87 4.23
C LEU A 355 8.55 3.13 4.97
N ASP A 356 8.34 2.74 6.24
CA ASP A 356 9.27 1.95 7.04
C ASP A 356 8.52 0.86 7.85
N ALA A 357 9.25 -0.11 8.40
CA ALA A 357 8.67 -1.24 9.14
C ALA A 357 7.91 -0.80 10.41
N HIS A 358 8.30 0.32 11.04
CA HIS A 358 7.63 0.85 12.23
C HIS A 358 6.28 1.49 11.88
N LEU A 359 6.18 2.13 10.72
CA LEU A 359 4.95 2.67 10.17
C LEU A 359 3.97 1.57 9.77
N VAL A 360 4.46 0.49 9.16
CA VAL A 360 3.64 -0.71 8.92
C VAL A 360 3.12 -1.28 10.24
N ALA A 361 3.99 -1.46 11.25
CA ALA A 361 3.56 -1.94 12.57
C ALA A 361 2.54 -1.01 13.23
N SER A 362 2.69 0.31 13.06
CA SER A 362 1.72 1.30 13.52
C SER A 362 0.40 1.25 12.78
N PHE A 363 0.41 1.12 11.46
CA PHE A 363 -0.79 0.95 10.65
C PHE A 363 -1.51 -0.34 11.04
N MET A 364 -0.79 -1.45 11.19
CA MET A 364 -1.32 -2.72 11.69
C MET A 364 -1.93 -2.56 13.08
N THR A 365 -1.29 -1.82 13.98
CA THR A 365 -1.79 -1.57 15.34
C THR A 365 -3.06 -0.69 15.32
N VAL A 366 -3.08 0.39 14.54
CA VAL A 366 -4.23 1.28 14.36
C VAL A 366 -5.41 0.52 13.75
N PHE A 367 -5.17 -0.26 12.70
CA PHE A 367 -6.20 -1.03 12.01
C PHE A 367 -6.71 -2.20 12.86
N ASN A 368 -5.85 -2.84 13.67
CA ASN A 368 -6.24 -3.87 14.64
C ASN A 368 -7.18 -3.33 15.73
N GLN A 369 -7.05 -2.05 16.10
CA GLN A 369 -7.96 -1.39 17.05
C GLN A 369 -9.26 -0.91 16.39
N LEU A 370 -9.20 -0.45 15.14
CA LEU A 370 -10.36 0.06 14.42
C LEU A 370 -11.26 -1.04 13.83
N GLN A 371 -10.69 -2.17 13.41
CA GLN A 371 -11.38 -3.30 12.78
C GLN A 371 -10.79 -4.65 13.27
N PRO A 372 -10.95 -5.00 14.56
CA PRO A 372 -10.30 -6.16 15.17
C PRO A 372 -10.67 -7.50 14.53
N ALA A 373 -11.91 -7.63 14.02
CA ALA A 373 -12.36 -8.83 13.34
C ALA A 373 -11.67 -9.04 11.98
N TYR A 374 -11.34 -7.96 11.26
CA TYR A 374 -10.61 -8.04 10.00
C TYR A 374 -9.10 -8.19 10.22
N ALA A 375 -8.53 -7.48 11.19
CA ALA A 375 -7.10 -7.60 11.52
C ALA A 375 -6.68 -9.01 11.96
N ALA A 376 -7.56 -9.72 12.67
CA ALA A 376 -7.35 -11.13 13.00
C ALA A 376 -7.20 -12.01 11.75
N ASN A 377 -7.95 -11.70 10.69
CA ASN A 377 -7.95 -12.39 9.41
C ASN A 377 -6.89 -11.88 8.42
N ILE A 378 -6.11 -10.85 8.75
CA ILE A 378 -5.13 -10.27 7.83
C ILE A 378 -3.70 -10.60 8.26
N TRP A 379 -3.37 -10.62 9.56
CA TRP A 379 -2.01 -10.91 10.00
C TRP A 379 -1.87 -11.78 11.25
N ASN A 380 -2.85 -11.85 12.15
CA ASN A 380 -2.63 -12.54 13.43
C ASN A 380 -2.31 -14.03 13.22
N GLU A 381 -3.10 -14.73 12.41
CA GLU A 381 -2.88 -16.16 12.17
C GLU A 381 -1.57 -16.39 11.38
N ALA A 382 -1.28 -15.54 10.41
CA ALA A 382 -0.07 -15.60 9.59
C ALA A 382 1.21 -15.36 10.41
N LEU A 383 1.18 -14.41 11.36
CA LEU A 383 2.27 -14.18 12.31
C LEU A 383 2.45 -15.35 13.27
N ASN A 384 1.35 -15.95 13.73
CA ASN A 384 1.40 -17.15 14.57
C ASN A 384 2.04 -18.33 13.84
N LYS A 385 1.70 -18.56 12.57
CA LYS A 385 2.34 -19.60 11.74
C LYS A 385 3.85 -19.37 11.62
N ARG A 386 4.29 -18.15 11.29
CA ARG A 386 5.71 -17.76 11.22
C ARG A 386 6.43 -17.98 12.55
N LEU A 387 5.76 -17.70 13.68
CA LEU A 387 6.31 -17.89 15.02
C LEU A 387 6.21 -19.34 15.52
N GLY A 388 5.47 -20.22 14.83
CA GLY A 388 5.17 -21.57 15.32
C GLY A 388 4.29 -21.58 16.58
N THR A 389 3.41 -20.59 16.73
CA THR A 389 2.42 -20.48 17.82
C THR A 389 1.00 -20.58 17.28
N GLN A 390 0.00 -20.58 18.17
CA GLN A 390 -1.41 -20.59 17.80
C GLN A 390 -2.19 -19.64 18.70
N ASN A 391 -3.15 -18.92 18.11
CA ASN A 391 -4.12 -18.06 18.82
C ASN A 391 -3.51 -16.95 19.69
N LEU A 392 -2.26 -16.56 19.45
CA LEU A 392 -1.71 -15.34 20.06
C LEU A 392 -2.28 -14.12 19.34
N SER A 393 -2.76 -13.15 20.10
CA SER A 393 -3.06 -11.81 19.58
C SER A 393 -1.77 -11.11 19.13
N LEU A 394 -1.85 -10.09 18.27
CA LEU A 394 -0.67 -9.30 17.85
C LEU A 394 0.21 -8.84 19.03
N PRO A 395 -0.35 -8.33 20.15
CA PRO A 395 0.47 -7.99 21.32
C PRO A 395 1.19 -9.17 21.95
N GLU A 396 0.53 -10.34 22.02
CA GLU A 396 1.14 -11.56 22.55
C GLU A 396 2.22 -12.10 21.61
N VAL A 397 2.03 -12.00 20.29
CA VAL A 397 3.06 -12.27 19.28
C VAL A 397 4.29 -11.38 19.52
N LEU A 398 4.10 -10.07 19.69
CA LEU A 398 5.20 -9.14 19.94
C LEU A 398 5.97 -9.47 21.23
N VAL A 399 5.25 -9.77 22.31
CA VAL A 399 5.87 -10.21 23.57
C VAL A 399 6.60 -11.55 23.41
N GLU A 400 6.04 -12.49 22.65
CA GLU A 400 6.64 -13.81 22.42
C GLU A 400 7.88 -13.73 21.53
N THR A 401 7.89 -12.85 20.53
CA THR A 401 9.08 -12.56 19.71
C THR A 401 10.23 -12.04 20.56
N GLU A 402 9.94 -11.12 21.50
CA GLU A 402 10.93 -10.59 22.45
C GLU A 402 11.49 -11.70 23.36
N LYS A 403 10.62 -12.55 23.93
CA LYS A 403 11.04 -13.68 24.77
C LYS A 403 11.97 -14.66 24.04
N ARG A 404 11.77 -14.84 22.73
CA ARG A 404 12.57 -15.72 21.89
C ARG A 404 13.82 -15.05 21.32
N GLY A 405 14.05 -13.77 21.61
CA GLY A 405 15.14 -13.00 21.01
C GLY A 405 15.04 -12.90 19.49
N LEU A 406 13.83 -12.98 18.94
CA LEU A 406 13.53 -12.82 17.52
C LEU A 406 12.99 -11.40 17.31
N PRO A 407 13.73 -10.50 16.66
CA PRO A 407 13.21 -9.20 16.25
C PRO A 407 11.94 -9.32 15.40
N PHE A 408 10.95 -8.44 15.60
CA PHE A 408 9.65 -8.52 14.90
C PHE A 408 9.78 -8.34 13.39
N ASP A 409 10.67 -7.45 12.96
CA ASP A 409 11.08 -7.29 11.55
C ASP A 409 11.58 -8.63 10.96
N LYS A 410 12.40 -9.39 11.69
CA LYS A 410 12.80 -10.75 11.26
C LYS A 410 11.65 -11.74 11.20
N LEU A 411 10.66 -11.62 12.09
CA LEU A 411 9.45 -12.45 12.00
C LEU A 411 8.72 -12.20 10.67
N LEU A 412 8.61 -10.94 10.25
CA LEU A 412 7.96 -10.57 8.98
C LEU A 412 8.69 -11.16 7.76
N THR A 413 10.02 -11.29 7.81
CA THR A 413 10.83 -11.89 6.73
C THR A 413 10.75 -13.41 6.60
N ILE A 414 9.99 -14.10 7.46
CA ILE A 414 9.79 -15.55 7.30
C ILE A 414 8.81 -15.77 6.14
N PRO A 415 9.21 -16.48 5.06
CA PRO A 415 8.35 -16.63 3.90
C PRO A 415 7.05 -17.37 4.22
N GLU A 416 5.94 -16.87 3.69
CA GLU A 416 4.70 -17.62 3.57
C GLU A 416 4.98 -18.95 2.86
N GLN A 417 4.28 -20.00 3.26
CA GLN A 417 4.39 -21.31 2.62
C GLN A 417 3.09 -21.63 1.90
N ASP A 418 3.18 -22.07 0.65
CA ASP A 418 2.02 -22.38 -0.19
C ASP A 418 1.11 -23.46 0.43
N ASN A 419 1.66 -24.30 1.33
CA ASN A 419 0.91 -25.35 2.02
C ASN A 419 0.24 -24.89 3.33
N TRP A 420 0.38 -23.63 3.73
CA TRP A 420 -0.25 -23.12 4.93
C TRP A 420 -1.77 -22.99 4.74
N VAL A 421 -2.50 -23.57 5.70
CA VAL A 421 -3.97 -23.53 5.74
C VAL A 421 -4.39 -22.76 6.98
N TYR A 422 -5.27 -21.78 6.78
CA TYR A 422 -5.76 -20.88 7.82
C TYR A 422 -7.06 -21.41 8.43
N SER A 423 -7.54 -20.77 9.50
CA SER A 423 -8.75 -21.16 10.23
C SER A 423 -10.03 -21.06 9.38
N ASP A 424 -10.04 -20.19 8.37
CA ASP A 424 -11.07 -20.05 7.34
C ASP A 424 -10.86 -20.97 6.13
N GLY A 425 -9.81 -21.80 6.14
CA GLY A 425 -9.49 -22.79 5.14
C GLY A 425 -8.27 -22.43 4.31
N ALA A 426 -8.14 -23.06 3.14
CA ALA A 426 -7.09 -22.69 2.19
C ALA A 426 -7.54 -21.43 1.46
N SER A 427 -6.63 -20.48 1.28
CA SER A 427 -6.90 -19.20 0.62
C SER A 427 -5.66 -18.76 -0.15
N THR A 428 -5.88 -18.06 -1.26
CA THR A 428 -4.80 -17.56 -2.12
C THR A 428 -5.14 -16.17 -2.60
N SER A 429 -4.15 -15.28 -2.75
CA SER A 429 -4.34 -13.99 -3.43
C SER A 429 -4.61 -14.21 -4.91
N CYS A 430 -4.95 -13.15 -5.64
CA CYS A 430 -5.25 -13.22 -7.08
C CYS A 430 -4.10 -13.89 -7.86
N VAL A 431 -2.87 -13.45 -7.63
CA VAL A 431 -1.69 -13.95 -8.35
C VAL A 431 -1.22 -15.31 -7.83
N ALA A 432 -1.24 -15.54 -6.51
CA ALA A 432 -0.87 -16.82 -5.93
C ALA A 432 -1.78 -17.95 -6.43
N PHE A 433 -3.08 -17.68 -6.61
CA PHE A 433 -4.02 -18.64 -7.21
C PHE A 433 -3.52 -19.14 -8.57
N ILE A 434 -3.07 -18.24 -9.44
CA ILE A 434 -2.62 -18.57 -10.79
C ILE A 434 -1.27 -19.27 -10.76
N LEU A 435 -0.33 -18.79 -9.95
CA LEU A 435 1.01 -19.37 -9.89
C LEU A 435 1.02 -20.74 -9.20
N GLU A 436 0.16 -20.99 -8.21
CA GLU A 436 -0.03 -22.33 -7.65
C GLU A 436 -0.64 -23.27 -8.70
N MET A 437 -1.58 -22.79 -9.51
CA MET A 437 -2.09 -23.55 -10.65
C MET A 437 -0.97 -23.89 -11.64
N TYR A 438 -0.08 -22.94 -11.94
CA TYR A 438 1.09 -23.18 -12.79
C TYR A 438 2.07 -24.19 -12.18
N LYS A 439 2.26 -24.17 -10.85
CA LYS A 439 3.06 -25.19 -10.14
C LYS A 439 2.44 -26.58 -10.28
N GLU A 440 1.15 -26.71 -9.99
CA GLU A 440 0.42 -27.98 -10.12
C GLU A 440 0.36 -28.47 -11.59
N ALA A 441 0.35 -27.55 -12.54
CA ALA A 441 0.42 -27.84 -13.97
C ALA A 441 1.84 -28.16 -14.48
N GLY A 442 2.86 -28.15 -13.61
CA GLY A 442 4.24 -28.55 -13.95
C GLY A 442 5.11 -27.44 -14.58
N LEU A 443 4.68 -26.17 -14.56
CA LEU A 443 5.43 -25.08 -15.21
C LEU A 443 6.69 -24.65 -14.44
N PHE A 444 6.78 -24.98 -13.15
CA PHE A 444 7.93 -24.67 -12.30
C PHE A 444 8.89 -25.85 -12.10
N ASP A 445 8.68 -26.98 -12.77
CA ASP A 445 9.57 -28.13 -12.60
C ASP A 445 10.96 -27.88 -13.19
N PRO A 446 12.04 -28.35 -12.53
CA PRO A 446 12.06 -29.22 -11.33
C PRO A 446 12.13 -28.45 -9.99
N ILE A 447 12.01 -27.12 -10.01
CA ILE A 447 12.23 -26.26 -8.84
C ILE A 447 10.95 -25.93 -8.07
N ALA A 448 9.81 -26.52 -8.45
CA ALA A 448 8.50 -26.25 -7.85
C ALA A 448 8.48 -26.41 -6.32
N SER A 449 9.23 -27.36 -5.76
CA SER A 449 9.33 -27.57 -4.30
C SER A 449 10.13 -26.51 -3.56
N SER A 450 10.90 -25.69 -4.27
CA SER A 450 11.80 -24.68 -3.73
C SER A 450 11.34 -23.26 -4.03
N ILE A 451 10.09 -23.07 -4.47
CA ILE A 451 9.49 -21.76 -4.72
C ILE A 451 8.21 -21.68 -3.91
N GLN A 452 8.02 -20.59 -3.15
CA GLN A 452 6.75 -20.25 -2.52
C GLN A 452 6.08 -19.15 -3.36
N VAL A 453 5.06 -19.49 -4.14
CA VAL A 453 4.39 -18.51 -5.01
C VAL A 453 3.44 -17.60 -4.25
N THR A 454 3.14 -17.93 -3.00
CA THR A 454 2.47 -17.04 -2.05
C THR A 454 3.26 -15.76 -1.73
N GLU A 455 4.57 -15.75 -1.98
CA GLU A 455 5.45 -14.58 -1.82
C GLU A 455 5.52 -13.71 -3.08
N PHE A 456 4.85 -14.08 -4.18
CA PHE A 456 4.95 -13.36 -5.44
C PHE A 456 3.95 -12.21 -5.49
N THR A 457 4.41 -11.05 -5.94
CA THR A 457 3.53 -9.96 -6.37
C THR A 457 3.03 -10.18 -7.80
N ILE A 458 2.06 -9.37 -8.22
CA ILE A 458 1.61 -9.34 -9.62
C ILE A 458 2.76 -8.99 -10.56
N LYS A 459 3.68 -8.10 -10.13
CA LYS A 459 4.88 -7.76 -10.90
C LYS A 459 5.72 -8.99 -11.17
N ASP A 460 6.05 -9.72 -10.11
CA ASP A 460 6.89 -10.90 -10.21
C ASP A 460 6.29 -11.90 -11.20
N ALA A 461 4.98 -12.14 -11.14
CA ALA A 461 4.30 -13.04 -12.07
C ALA A 461 4.45 -12.64 -13.53
N TYR A 462 4.16 -11.39 -13.93
CA TYR A 462 4.26 -11.00 -15.34
C TYR A 462 5.71 -10.82 -15.82
N THR A 463 6.69 -10.73 -14.91
CA THR A 463 8.12 -10.71 -15.27
C THR A 463 8.67 -12.09 -15.62
N LEU A 464 8.02 -13.17 -15.18
CA LEU A 464 8.48 -14.53 -15.44
C LEU A 464 8.49 -14.83 -16.94
N LYS A 465 9.52 -15.55 -17.40
CA LYS A 465 9.70 -16.05 -18.76
C LYS A 465 8.74 -17.20 -19.11
N LEU A 466 7.45 -16.98 -18.91
CA LEU A 466 6.38 -17.94 -19.18
C LEU A 466 5.56 -17.55 -20.41
N PHE A 467 5.62 -16.28 -20.82
CA PHE A 467 4.70 -15.71 -21.78
C PHE A 467 5.30 -15.59 -23.18
N GLU A 468 4.45 -15.31 -24.16
CA GLU A 468 4.86 -15.08 -25.54
C GLU A 468 5.75 -13.83 -25.64
N ASN A 469 6.86 -13.96 -26.39
CA ASN A 469 7.84 -12.91 -26.65
C ASN A 469 7.99 -12.60 -28.15
N ASN A 470 7.36 -13.38 -29.02
CA ASN A 470 7.33 -13.17 -30.47
C ASN A 470 5.96 -12.63 -30.89
N SER A 471 5.94 -11.34 -31.23
CA SER A 471 4.73 -10.64 -31.66
C SER A 471 4.07 -11.24 -32.91
N SER A 472 4.80 -12.01 -33.73
CA SER A 472 4.24 -12.69 -34.91
C SER A 472 3.38 -13.91 -34.55
N ARG A 473 3.46 -14.42 -33.32
CA ARG A 473 2.66 -15.54 -32.81
C ARG A 473 1.46 -15.11 -31.98
N LEU A 474 1.37 -13.82 -31.64
CA LEU A 474 0.20 -13.28 -30.97
C LEU A 474 -1.03 -13.42 -31.89
N PRO A 475 -2.25 -13.57 -31.32
CA PRO A 475 -3.47 -13.66 -32.11
C PRO A 475 -3.62 -12.48 -33.08
N ALA A 476 -4.24 -12.70 -34.24
CA ALA A 476 -4.34 -11.67 -35.28
C ALA A 476 -5.08 -10.39 -34.84
N TRP A 477 -6.01 -10.50 -33.88
CA TRP A 477 -6.72 -9.37 -33.28
C TRP A 477 -5.88 -8.59 -32.24
N CYS A 478 -4.74 -9.15 -31.82
CA CYS A 478 -3.84 -8.53 -30.85
C CYS A 478 -3.14 -7.32 -31.47
N ASN A 479 -3.15 -6.19 -30.75
CA ASN A 479 -2.70 -4.88 -31.24
C ASN A 479 -3.47 -4.36 -32.47
N ASP A 480 -4.58 -4.98 -32.87
CA ASP A 480 -5.40 -4.47 -33.96
C ASP A 480 -6.07 -3.15 -33.55
N GLY A 481 -6.01 -2.15 -34.43
CA GLY A 481 -6.55 -0.81 -34.18
C GLY A 481 -5.70 0.11 -33.29
N ASP A 482 -4.51 -0.31 -32.81
CA ASP A 482 -3.56 0.55 -32.08
C ASP A 482 -2.29 0.81 -32.91
N ASN A 483 -1.76 2.02 -32.84
CA ASN A 483 -0.53 2.39 -33.55
C ASN A 483 0.74 1.94 -32.79
N VAL A 484 0.61 1.58 -31.51
CA VAL A 484 1.69 1.05 -30.70
C VAL A 484 1.48 -0.45 -30.53
N LYS A 485 2.51 -1.23 -30.90
CA LYS A 485 2.51 -2.69 -30.73
C LYS A 485 3.07 -3.05 -29.36
N LEU A 486 2.23 -3.63 -28.52
CA LEU A 486 2.61 -4.19 -27.23
C LEU A 486 3.07 -5.65 -27.40
N PRO A 487 3.96 -6.16 -26.52
CA PRO A 487 4.40 -7.55 -26.56
C PRO A 487 3.33 -8.55 -26.05
N TYR A 488 2.20 -8.04 -25.56
CA TYR A 488 1.01 -8.75 -25.09
C TYR A 488 -0.25 -8.09 -25.67
N CYS A 489 -1.43 -8.64 -25.37
CA CYS A 489 -2.68 -8.23 -26.00
C CYS A 489 -3.57 -7.44 -25.05
N GLN A 490 -3.57 -6.12 -25.16
CA GLN A 490 -4.50 -5.30 -24.38
C GLN A 490 -5.92 -5.32 -24.97
N ILE A 491 -6.81 -6.08 -24.33
CA ILE A 491 -8.16 -6.37 -24.81
C ILE A 491 -9.23 -5.36 -24.37
N LYS A 492 -8.97 -4.60 -23.30
CA LYS A 492 -9.87 -3.55 -22.79
C LYS A 492 -9.10 -2.38 -22.19
N GLY A 493 -9.68 -1.19 -22.28
CA GLY A 493 -9.31 -0.05 -21.47
C GLY A 493 -8.83 1.16 -22.28
N LYS A 494 -9.11 2.35 -21.74
CA LYS A 494 -8.84 3.67 -22.32
C LYS A 494 -7.35 4.01 -22.36
N TYR A 495 -6.63 3.66 -21.30
CA TYR A 495 -5.20 3.93 -21.14
C TYR A 495 -4.38 2.72 -21.56
N ARG A 496 -3.20 2.97 -22.13
CA ARG A 496 -2.26 1.92 -22.49
C ARG A 496 -1.73 1.27 -21.22
N MET A 497 -1.83 -0.06 -21.16
CA MET A 497 -1.21 -0.84 -20.09
C MET A 497 0.26 -0.99 -20.37
N ASP A 498 1.06 -0.62 -19.38
CA ASP A 498 2.49 -0.86 -19.33
C ASP A 498 2.76 -1.95 -18.28
N LEU A 499 3.54 -2.96 -18.63
CA LEU A 499 3.97 -4.05 -17.74
C LEU A 499 5.51 -4.05 -17.73
N PRO A 500 6.14 -3.24 -16.87
CA PRO A 500 7.59 -3.10 -16.83
C PRO A 500 8.29 -4.44 -16.63
N ASP A 501 9.41 -4.69 -17.29
CA ASP A 501 10.16 -5.96 -17.17
C ASP A 501 9.37 -7.22 -17.60
N TYR A 502 8.29 -7.06 -18.37
CA TYR A 502 7.48 -8.16 -18.89
C TYR A 502 8.35 -9.27 -19.52
N ASN A 503 8.17 -10.49 -19.03
CA ASN A 503 8.74 -11.71 -19.61
C ASN A 503 10.27 -11.71 -19.71
N THR A 504 10.95 -11.19 -18.68
CA THR A 504 12.42 -11.01 -18.65
C THR A 504 13.16 -11.94 -17.70
N MET A 505 12.49 -12.56 -16.72
CA MET A 505 13.13 -13.30 -15.62
C MET A 505 12.89 -14.81 -15.70
N ASP A 506 13.96 -15.60 -15.65
CA ASP A 506 13.85 -17.05 -15.55
C ASP A 506 13.55 -17.45 -14.08
N PRO A 507 12.60 -18.36 -13.81
CA PRO A 507 12.34 -18.86 -12.46
C PRO A 507 13.58 -19.51 -11.84
N TYR A 508 13.84 -19.25 -10.55
CA TYR A 508 14.96 -19.84 -9.81
C TYR A 508 14.54 -20.24 -8.37
N PRO A 509 15.27 -21.18 -7.71
CA PRO A 509 14.94 -21.60 -6.34
C PRO A 509 14.99 -20.45 -5.33
N HIS A 510 14.05 -20.44 -4.39
CA HIS A 510 13.89 -19.41 -3.35
C HIS A 510 13.72 -17.99 -3.90
N MET A 511 13.17 -17.89 -5.11
CA MET A 511 12.80 -16.60 -5.71
C MET A 511 11.80 -15.88 -4.81
N ASN A 512 12.03 -14.58 -4.62
CA ASN A 512 11.19 -13.66 -3.85
C ASN A 512 11.13 -13.92 -2.32
N GLU A 513 11.75 -14.98 -1.80
CA GLU A 513 11.84 -15.23 -0.35
C GLU A 513 12.85 -14.32 0.38
N ARG A 514 13.68 -13.57 -0.37
CA ARG A 514 14.69 -12.62 0.15
C ARG A 514 14.89 -11.48 -0.85
N HIS A 515 14.00 -10.50 -0.85
CA HIS A 515 14.09 -9.39 -1.81
C HIS A 515 15.24 -8.43 -1.51
N ASN A 516 16.40 -8.61 -2.13
CA ASN A 516 17.43 -7.55 -2.17
C ASN A 516 17.12 -6.44 -3.20
N ASN A 517 15.87 -6.38 -3.69
CA ASN A 517 15.45 -5.52 -4.78
C ASN A 517 14.71 -4.31 -4.24
N LEU A 518 15.44 -3.21 -4.06
CA LEU A 518 14.88 -1.86 -4.01
C LEU A 518 13.79 -1.73 -5.07
N VAL A 519 12.60 -1.27 -4.68
CA VAL A 519 11.61 -0.79 -5.64
C VAL A 519 12.22 0.43 -6.35
N ARG A 520 12.98 0.19 -7.42
CA ARG A 520 13.64 1.25 -8.21
C ARG A 520 12.63 1.79 -9.20
N TYR A 521 11.97 2.88 -8.82
CA TYR A 521 11.23 3.68 -9.79
C TYR A 521 12.21 4.51 -10.62
N GLY A 522 12.21 4.30 -11.94
CA GLY A 522 12.67 5.33 -12.88
C GLY A 522 14.18 5.58 -13.00
N GLU A 523 15.07 4.63 -12.69
CA GLU A 523 16.44 4.72 -13.20
C GLU A 523 16.47 4.29 -14.68
N SER A 524 16.38 5.28 -15.57
CA SER A 524 16.78 5.14 -16.96
C SER A 524 18.18 4.52 -17.04
N PRO A 525 18.41 3.46 -17.84
CA PRO A 525 19.73 2.88 -17.98
C PRO A 525 20.68 3.95 -18.54
N LYS A 526 21.80 4.18 -17.84
CA LYS A 526 22.93 4.91 -18.40
C LYS A 526 23.67 4.05 -19.41
#